data_AF-A0A327ND40-F1
#
_entry.id   AF-A0A327ND40-F1
#
_cell.length_a   1.000
_cell.length_b   1.000
_cell.length_c   1.000
_cell.angle_alpha   90.00
_cell.angle_beta   90.00
_cell.angle_gamma   90.00
#
_symmetry.space_group_name_H-M   'P 1'
#
loop_
_entity.id
_entity.type
_entity.pdbx_description
1 polymer ?
#
loop_
_entity_poly.entity_id
_entity_poly.type
_entity_poly.pdbx_seq_one_letter_code
_entity_poly.pdbx_strand_id
1 'polypeptide(L)'
;MATITNTPAIAGKMTTPVARVLIVEDELLIADNLEDILLEAGYAVVGIAVSVQEAQELLVDHQPDVVLLDIYLKGGETSLNFARTLRAQHIPFIYISANANDGVLDTIKATQPHGYIVKPFRTKDILYTLEIAFYRHAHSLEQKLREEKMLQISLTNALTEASDWTQKLLNVATYLQPFIPFDLITISLEDGKHTRSCSFFRIGLNEYQTIQPVDFLRMTGLTEQKYDQLRAEIPPLKA
;
A
#
# COMPACT_ATOMS: atom_id res chain seq x y z
N MET A 1 -73.41 -5.80 8.21
CA MET A 1 -72.68 -4.63 7.68
C MET A 1 -71.34 -4.54 8.41
N ALA A 2 -70.24 -4.69 7.69
CA ALA A 2 -68.92 -4.07 7.91
C ALA A 2 -67.89 -4.85 7.06
N THR A 3 -67.61 -4.31 5.88
CA THR A 3 -66.52 -4.75 5.01
C THR A 3 -65.21 -4.24 5.62
N ILE A 4 -64.25 -5.12 5.89
CA ILE A 4 -62.88 -4.72 6.24
C ILE A 4 -61.99 -5.09 5.06
N THR A 5 -61.70 -4.09 4.24
CA THR A 5 -60.66 -4.13 3.21
C THR A 5 -59.30 -4.00 3.90
N ASN A 6 -58.48 -5.04 3.86
CA ASN A 6 -57.08 -4.94 4.24
C ASN A 6 -56.21 -4.92 2.98
N THR A 7 -55.85 -3.72 2.55
CA THR A 7 -54.81 -3.48 1.56
C THR A 7 -53.46 -3.60 2.26
N PRO A 8 -52.53 -4.48 1.83
CA PRO A 8 -51.21 -4.49 2.43
C PRO A 8 -50.41 -3.30 1.90
N ALA A 9 -49.96 -2.46 2.82
CA ALA A 9 -48.95 -1.44 2.58
C ALA A 9 -47.64 -2.09 2.12
N ILE A 10 -47.04 -1.48 1.09
CA ILE A 10 -45.74 -1.82 0.53
C ILE A 10 -44.66 -1.49 1.57
N ALA A 11 -44.19 -2.51 2.30
CA ALA A 11 -43.00 -2.41 3.14
C ALA A 11 -41.77 -2.51 2.23
N GLY A 12 -41.13 -1.37 1.95
CA GLY A 12 -39.81 -1.33 1.33
C GLY A 12 -38.81 -2.10 2.19
N LYS A 13 -38.07 -3.02 1.56
CA LYS A 13 -36.96 -3.76 2.18
C LYS A 13 -35.95 -2.76 2.75
N MET A 14 -35.82 -2.70 4.09
CA MET A 14 -34.65 -2.08 4.71
C MET A 14 -33.48 -3.06 4.57
N THR A 15 -32.67 -2.89 3.53
CA THR A 15 -31.39 -3.58 3.39
C THR A 15 -30.30 -2.74 4.03
N THR A 16 -29.50 -3.33 4.93
CA THR A 16 -28.28 -2.71 5.45
C THR A 16 -27.36 -2.37 4.27
N PRO A 17 -26.79 -1.15 4.22
CA PRO A 17 -25.95 -0.74 3.10
C PRO A 17 -24.72 -1.63 2.97
N VAL A 18 -24.29 -1.87 1.72
CA VAL A 18 -23.14 -2.74 1.38
C VAL A 18 -21.85 -2.22 1.98
N ALA A 19 -21.63 -0.90 1.91
CA ALA A 19 -20.53 -0.18 2.55
C ALA A 19 -20.83 1.32 2.58
N ARG A 20 -20.08 2.06 3.40
CA ARG A 20 -20.18 3.51 3.59
C ARG A 20 -19.10 4.23 2.79
N VAL A 21 -19.51 5.13 1.90
CA VAL A 21 -18.63 5.81 0.94
C VAL A 21 -18.59 7.30 1.24
N LEU A 22 -17.39 7.86 1.35
CA LEU A 22 -17.16 9.30 1.35
C LEU A 22 -16.74 9.72 -0.06
N ILE A 23 -17.39 10.76 -0.60
CA ILE A 23 -17.03 11.36 -1.89
C ILE A 23 -16.26 12.64 -1.63
N VAL A 24 -15.14 12.84 -2.31
CA VAL A 24 -14.35 14.08 -2.27
C VAL A 24 -14.21 14.60 -3.70
N GLU A 25 -15.05 15.55 -4.05
CA GLU A 25 -15.26 16.05 -5.41
C GLU A 25 -15.82 17.48 -5.33
N ASP A 26 -15.21 18.43 -6.04
CA ASP A 26 -15.64 19.84 -6.01
C ASP A 26 -16.60 20.20 -7.15
N GLU A 27 -16.71 19.35 -8.17
CA GLU A 27 -17.67 19.47 -9.24
C GLU A 27 -19.01 18.82 -8.86
N LEU A 28 -19.98 19.64 -8.43
CA LEU A 28 -21.30 19.19 -7.95
C LEU A 28 -21.99 18.18 -8.87
N LEU A 29 -21.97 18.40 -10.19
CA LEU A 29 -22.60 17.48 -11.14
C LEU A 29 -21.95 16.09 -11.14
N ILE A 30 -20.64 16.02 -10.90
CA ILE A 30 -19.91 14.75 -10.81
C ILE A 30 -20.20 14.10 -9.46
N ALA A 31 -20.21 14.88 -8.38
CA ALA A 31 -20.53 14.39 -7.04
C ALA A 31 -21.95 13.79 -6.97
N ASP A 32 -22.96 14.49 -7.52
CA ASP A 32 -24.35 14.04 -7.59
C ASP A 32 -24.46 12.74 -8.41
N ASN A 33 -23.80 12.68 -9.57
CA ASN A 33 -23.78 11.47 -10.41
C ASN A 33 -23.12 10.28 -9.69
N LEU A 34 -22.01 10.52 -8.96
CA LEU A 34 -21.38 9.48 -8.14
C LEU A 34 -22.31 9.02 -7.02
N GLU A 35 -22.98 9.94 -6.34
CA GLU A 35 -23.94 9.63 -5.28
C GLU A 35 -25.09 8.78 -5.81
N ASP A 36 -25.71 9.16 -6.93
CA ASP A 36 -26.78 8.40 -7.58
C ASP A 36 -26.33 6.97 -7.91
N ILE A 37 -25.17 6.82 -8.55
CA ILE A 37 -24.58 5.51 -8.88
C ILE A 37 -24.42 4.63 -7.63
N LEU A 38 -23.91 5.21 -6.54
CA LEU A 38 -23.63 4.49 -5.29
C LEU A 38 -24.91 4.09 -4.57
N LEU A 39 -25.89 4.99 -4.48
CA LEU A 39 -27.18 4.75 -3.85
C LEU A 39 -27.98 3.69 -4.60
N GLU A 40 -28.03 3.75 -5.93
CA GLU A 40 -28.68 2.73 -6.77
C GLU A 40 -28.05 1.34 -6.60
N ALA A 41 -26.75 1.28 -6.34
CA ALA A 41 -26.01 0.05 -6.09
C ALA A 41 -26.06 -0.43 -4.63
N GLY A 42 -26.75 0.28 -3.73
CA GLY A 42 -26.94 -0.10 -2.33
C GLY A 42 -25.80 0.28 -1.38
N TYR A 43 -24.91 1.18 -1.80
CA TYR A 43 -23.94 1.82 -0.90
C TYR A 43 -24.60 2.97 -0.13
N ALA A 44 -24.03 3.33 1.02
CA ALA A 44 -24.44 4.53 1.76
C ALA A 44 -23.42 5.64 1.53
N VAL A 45 -23.82 6.75 0.93
CA VAL A 45 -22.99 7.96 0.87
C VAL A 45 -23.08 8.67 2.21
N VAL A 46 -21.97 8.75 2.93
CA VAL A 46 -21.92 9.36 4.28
C VAL A 46 -21.59 10.85 4.25
N GLY A 47 -21.18 11.36 3.10
CA GLY A 47 -20.90 12.77 2.89
C GLY A 47 -20.26 13.03 1.53
N ILE A 48 -20.34 14.28 1.11
CA ILE A 48 -19.68 14.82 -0.07
C ILE A 48 -18.85 16.01 0.41
N ALA A 49 -17.53 15.93 0.25
CA ALA A 49 -16.61 17.00 0.56
C ALA A 49 -16.12 17.69 -0.71
N VAL A 50 -16.12 19.03 -0.71
CA VAL A 50 -15.60 19.84 -1.84
C VAL A 50 -14.16 20.31 -1.63
N SER A 51 -13.55 19.96 -0.49
CA SER A 51 -12.17 20.32 -0.12
C SER A 51 -11.52 19.23 0.74
N VAL A 52 -10.17 19.24 0.83
CA VAL A 52 -9.45 18.30 1.73
C VAL A 52 -9.82 18.53 3.19
N GLN A 53 -10.02 19.79 3.59
CA GLN A 53 -10.36 20.12 4.97
C GLN A 53 -11.70 19.49 5.37
N GLU A 54 -12.74 19.70 4.57
CA GLU A 54 -14.06 19.11 4.80
C GLU A 54 -14.00 17.59 4.75
N ALA A 55 -13.21 17.02 3.84
CA ALA A 55 -13.02 15.58 3.75
C ALA A 55 -12.41 15.01 5.05
N GLN A 56 -11.48 15.72 5.71
CA GLN A 56 -10.91 15.31 6.98
C GLN A 56 -11.93 15.36 8.12
N GLU A 57 -12.78 16.38 8.17
CA GLU A 57 -13.84 16.52 9.16
C GLU A 57 -14.85 15.35 9.02
N LEU A 58 -15.35 15.11 7.80
CA LEU A 58 -16.28 14.03 7.52
C LEU A 58 -15.66 12.63 7.72
N LEU A 59 -14.37 12.47 7.46
CA LEU A 59 -13.66 11.21 7.70
C LEU A 59 -13.71 10.83 9.19
N VAL A 60 -13.51 11.82 10.08
CA VAL A 60 -13.53 11.62 11.54
C VAL A 60 -14.95 11.35 12.03
N ASP A 61 -15.92 12.15 11.59
CA ASP A 61 -17.29 12.07 12.07
C ASP A 61 -18.02 10.82 11.58
N HIS A 62 -17.72 10.39 10.36
CA HIS A 62 -18.46 9.31 9.74
C HIS A 62 -17.68 8.00 9.67
N GLN A 63 -16.35 7.95 9.67
CA GLN A 63 -15.61 6.67 9.52
C GLN A 63 -16.10 5.86 8.30
N PRO A 64 -15.94 6.39 7.07
CA PRO A 64 -16.29 5.67 5.85
C PRO A 64 -15.46 4.40 5.66
N ASP A 65 -16.04 3.41 4.97
CA ASP A 65 -15.38 2.16 4.61
C ASP A 65 -14.49 2.32 3.36
N VAL A 66 -14.79 3.30 2.49
CA VAL A 66 -14.00 3.64 1.31
C VAL A 66 -14.17 5.12 0.95
N VAL A 67 -13.13 5.71 0.35
CA VAL A 67 -13.17 7.10 -0.13
C VAL A 67 -12.99 7.16 -1.65
N LEU A 68 -13.89 7.85 -2.34
CA LEU A 68 -13.72 8.26 -3.74
C LEU A 68 -13.11 9.66 -3.75
N LEU A 69 -11.98 9.82 -4.44
CA LEU A 69 -11.12 10.99 -4.26
C LEU A 69 -10.72 11.60 -5.60
N ASP A 70 -11.17 12.83 -5.89
CA ASP A 70 -10.53 13.62 -6.95
C ASP A 70 -9.11 14.01 -6.53
N ILE A 71 -8.17 13.91 -7.47
CA ILE A 71 -6.79 14.36 -7.31
C ILE A 71 -6.72 15.88 -7.22
N TYR A 72 -7.44 16.57 -8.10
CA TYR A 72 -7.36 18.01 -8.25
C TYR A 72 -8.66 18.65 -7.79
N LEU A 73 -8.59 19.41 -6.70
CA LEU A 73 -9.73 20.14 -6.17
C LEU A 73 -9.61 21.63 -6.49
N LYS A 74 -10.71 22.35 -6.30
CA LYS A 74 -10.76 23.82 -6.42
C LYS A 74 -9.63 24.51 -5.65
N GLY A 75 -9.17 25.64 -6.20
CA GLY A 75 -8.13 26.45 -5.58
C GLY A 75 -6.70 25.93 -5.75
N GLY A 76 -6.49 24.92 -6.61
CA GLY A 76 -5.17 24.31 -6.84
C GLY A 76 -4.73 23.37 -5.73
N GLU A 77 -5.65 23.01 -4.83
CA GLU A 77 -5.43 22.01 -3.80
C GLU A 77 -5.34 20.60 -4.41
N THR A 78 -4.41 19.79 -3.91
CA THR A 78 -4.25 18.40 -4.33
C THR A 78 -4.54 17.46 -3.18
N SER A 79 -5.36 16.44 -3.42
CA SER A 79 -5.74 15.47 -2.40
C SER A 79 -4.67 14.44 -2.05
N LEU A 80 -3.48 14.49 -2.68
CA LEU A 80 -2.38 13.54 -2.45
C LEU A 80 -1.93 13.49 -0.98
N ASN A 81 -1.96 14.61 -0.27
CA ASN A 81 -1.66 14.64 1.17
C ASN A 81 -2.74 13.92 1.98
N PHE A 82 -4.01 14.12 1.64
CA PHE A 82 -5.12 13.43 2.27
C PHE A 82 -5.06 11.92 2.00
N ALA A 83 -4.73 11.51 0.79
CA ALA A 83 -4.54 10.10 0.43
C ALA A 83 -3.45 9.41 1.28
N ARG A 84 -2.37 10.13 1.64
CA ARG A 84 -1.36 9.61 2.58
C ARG A 84 -1.95 9.36 3.97
N THR A 85 -2.82 10.24 4.44
CA THR A 85 -3.56 10.05 5.70
C THR A 85 -4.47 8.84 5.64
N LEU A 86 -5.24 8.68 4.57
CA LEU A 86 -6.11 7.52 4.36
C LEU A 86 -5.31 6.21 4.38
N ARG A 87 -4.17 6.18 3.67
CA ARG A 87 -3.24 5.04 3.69
C ARG A 87 -2.75 4.72 5.10
N ALA A 88 -2.32 5.73 5.86
CA ALA A 88 -1.82 5.54 7.23
C ALA A 88 -2.90 4.98 8.17
N GLN A 89 -4.15 5.38 7.96
CA GLN A 89 -5.32 4.89 8.70
C GLN A 89 -5.89 3.57 8.14
N HIS A 90 -5.26 3.00 7.11
CA HIS A 90 -5.71 1.79 6.43
C HIS A 90 -7.13 1.91 5.87
N ILE A 91 -7.54 3.10 5.41
CA ILE A 91 -8.84 3.30 4.76
C ILE A 91 -8.62 3.16 3.25
N PRO A 92 -9.33 2.26 2.56
CA PRO A 92 -9.18 2.11 1.12
C PRO A 92 -9.73 3.34 0.41
N PHE A 93 -9.05 3.73 -0.67
CA PHE A 93 -9.45 4.88 -1.46
C PHE A 93 -9.17 4.65 -2.95
N ILE A 94 -9.97 5.30 -3.79
CA ILE A 94 -9.94 5.22 -5.24
C ILE A 94 -9.80 6.63 -5.78
N TYR A 95 -8.85 6.86 -6.69
CA TYR A 95 -8.76 8.15 -7.37
C TYR A 95 -9.74 8.23 -8.53
N ILE A 96 -10.33 9.40 -8.73
CA ILE A 96 -11.16 9.73 -9.90
C ILE A 96 -10.62 11.03 -10.50
N SER A 97 -10.01 11.00 -11.68
CA SER A 97 -9.35 12.19 -12.24
C SER A 97 -9.55 12.34 -13.75
N ALA A 98 -9.67 13.59 -14.21
CA ALA A 98 -9.69 13.91 -15.64
C ALA A 98 -8.30 13.87 -16.30
N ASN A 99 -7.23 13.90 -15.50
CA ASN A 99 -5.86 14.04 -16.00
C ASN A 99 -4.97 12.89 -15.53
N ALA A 100 -4.52 12.08 -16.49
CA ALA A 100 -3.60 10.96 -16.31
C ALA A 100 -2.18 11.32 -16.79
N ASN A 101 -1.70 12.53 -16.49
CA ASN A 101 -0.35 12.94 -16.89
C ASN A 101 0.72 12.12 -16.15
N ASP A 102 1.71 11.63 -16.90
CA ASP A 102 2.79 10.75 -16.41
C ASP A 102 3.59 11.33 -15.24
N GLY A 103 3.75 12.67 -15.18
CA GLY A 103 4.54 13.34 -14.15
C GLY A 103 4.01 13.23 -12.72
N VAL A 104 2.74 12.83 -12.54
CA VAL A 104 2.11 12.68 -11.20
C VAL A 104 1.89 11.19 -10.85
N LEU A 105 2.08 10.29 -11.82
CA LEU A 105 1.79 8.87 -11.66
C LEU A 105 2.62 8.20 -10.55
N ASP A 106 3.89 8.55 -10.42
CA ASP A 106 4.76 7.98 -9.38
C ASP A 106 4.33 8.45 -7.98
N THR A 107 3.91 9.72 -7.86
CA THR A 107 3.38 10.26 -6.60
C THR A 107 2.05 9.59 -6.23
N ILE A 108 1.18 9.36 -7.19
CA ILE A 108 -0.08 8.62 -7.02
C ILE A 108 0.21 7.19 -6.57
N LYS A 109 1.10 6.47 -7.26
CA LYS A 109 1.51 5.10 -6.91
C LYS A 109 2.07 5.00 -5.50
N ALA A 110 2.86 5.99 -5.06
CA ALA A 110 3.42 6.04 -3.71
C ALA A 110 2.34 6.14 -2.62
N THR A 111 1.15 6.70 -2.93
CA THR A 111 0.00 6.69 -2.00
C THR A 111 -0.71 5.34 -1.91
N GLN A 112 -0.39 4.37 -2.79
CA GLN A 112 -0.97 3.03 -2.84
C GLN A 112 -2.51 3.02 -2.89
N PRO A 113 -3.13 3.67 -3.89
CA PRO A 113 -4.58 3.63 -4.07
C PRO A 113 -5.06 2.21 -4.39
N HIS A 114 -6.31 1.94 -4.05
CA HIS A 114 -6.95 0.64 -4.31
C HIS A 114 -7.54 0.58 -5.73
N GLY A 115 -7.75 1.73 -6.36
CA GLY A 115 -8.17 1.88 -7.75
C GLY A 115 -7.90 3.27 -8.30
N TYR A 116 -8.02 3.41 -9.62
CA TYR A 116 -7.89 4.67 -10.34
C TYR A 116 -8.88 4.68 -11.51
N ILE A 117 -9.66 5.74 -11.61
CA ILE A 117 -10.73 5.90 -12.60
C ILE A 117 -10.50 7.21 -13.34
N VAL A 118 -10.53 7.14 -14.67
CA VAL A 118 -10.39 8.31 -15.54
C VAL A 118 -11.77 8.89 -15.82
N LYS A 119 -11.92 10.22 -15.70
CA LYS A 119 -13.12 10.94 -16.15
C LYS A 119 -13.08 11.11 -17.69
N PRO A 120 -14.20 10.95 -18.41
CA PRO A 120 -15.52 10.53 -17.94
C PRO A 120 -15.60 9.02 -17.69
N PHE A 121 -16.35 8.63 -16.66
CA PHE A 121 -16.53 7.24 -16.24
C PHE A 121 -17.97 6.76 -16.48
N ARG A 122 -18.15 5.45 -16.53
CA ARG A 122 -19.45 4.78 -16.55
C ARG A 122 -19.76 4.20 -15.17
N THR A 123 -21.04 4.00 -14.87
CA THR A 123 -21.53 3.31 -13.66
C THR A 123 -20.74 2.03 -13.38
N LYS A 124 -20.52 1.19 -14.40
CA LYS A 124 -19.79 -0.08 -14.25
C LYS A 124 -18.32 0.12 -13.84
N ASP A 125 -17.68 1.20 -14.29
CA ASP A 125 -16.27 1.45 -13.96
C ASP A 125 -16.12 1.74 -12.46
N ILE A 126 -17.05 2.50 -11.88
CA ILE A 126 -17.13 2.76 -10.43
C ILE A 126 -17.36 1.47 -9.66
N LEU A 127 -18.40 0.70 -10.04
CA LEU A 127 -18.79 -0.51 -9.30
C LEU A 127 -17.73 -1.61 -9.34
N TYR A 128 -17.13 -1.88 -10.50
CA TYR A 128 -16.06 -2.87 -10.60
C TYR A 128 -14.81 -2.44 -9.85
N THR A 129 -14.46 -1.15 -9.90
CA THR A 129 -13.31 -0.64 -9.16
C THR A 129 -13.52 -0.73 -7.65
N LEU A 130 -14.73 -0.43 -7.17
CA LEU A 130 -15.10 -0.60 -5.76
C LEU A 130 -15.03 -2.07 -5.34
N GLU A 131 -15.59 -2.98 -6.12
CA GLU A 131 -15.55 -4.43 -5.84
C GLU A 131 -14.10 -4.94 -5.72
N ILE A 132 -13.25 -4.57 -6.68
CA ILE A 132 -11.82 -4.90 -6.65
C ILE A 132 -11.13 -4.22 -5.46
N ALA A 133 -11.46 -2.97 -5.15
CA ALA A 133 -10.87 -2.25 -4.04
C ALA A 133 -11.18 -2.91 -2.70
N PHE A 134 -12.45 -3.31 -2.46
CA PHE A 134 -12.85 -4.04 -1.26
C PHE A 134 -12.17 -5.41 -1.18
N TYR A 135 -12.12 -6.16 -2.28
CA TYR A 135 -11.42 -7.44 -2.33
C TYR A 135 -9.94 -7.27 -1.96
N ARG A 136 -9.24 -6.32 -2.59
CA ARG A 136 -7.83 -6.05 -2.30
C ARG A 136 -7.63 -5.57 -0.87
N HIS A 137 -8.52 -4.73 -0.35
CA HIS A 137 -8.43 -4.21 1.01
C HIS A 137 -8.57 -5.33 2.04
N ALA A 138 -9.63 -6.14 1.93
CA ALA A 138 -9.91 -7.28 2.81
C ALA A 138 -8.78 -8.32 2.78
N HIS A 139 -8.23 -8.60 1.60
CA HIS A 139 -7.13 -9.55 1.45
C HIS A 139 -5.74 -8.94 1.64
N SER A 140 -5.59 -7.63 1.83
CA SER A 140 -4.26 -7.01 2.00
C SER A 140 -3.57 -7.43 3.30
N LEU A 141 -4.33 -7.60 4.38
CA LEU A 141 -3.82 -8.08 5.68
C LEU A 141 -3.43 -9.55 5.60
N GLU A 142 -4.28 -10.37 4.98
CA GLU A 142 -4.00 -11.80 4.77
C GLU A 142 -2.79 -12.00 3.85
N GLN A 143 -2.68 -11.19 2.79
CA GLN A 143 -1.52 -11.20 1.90
C GLN A 143 -0.24 -10.79 2.63
N LYS A 144 -0.24 -9.68 3.38
CA LYS A 144 0.93 -9.26 4.18
C LYS A 144 1.35 -10.34 5.18
N LEU A 145 0.40 -10.93 5.90
CA LEU A 145 0.68 -12.02 6.84
C LEU A 145 1.21 -13.26 6.12
N ARG A 146 0.70 -13.55 4.93
CA ARG A 146 1.17 -14.67 4.11
C ARG A 146 2.58 -14.41 3.55
N GLU A 147 2.87 -13.19 3.10
CA GLU A 147 4.20 -12.77 2.63
C GLU A 147 5.22 -12.87 3.76
N GLU A 148 4.89 -12.38 4.97
CA GLU A 148 5.74 -12.50 6.16
C GLU A 148 6.00 -13.97 6.50
N LYS A 149 4.95 -14.80 6.58
CA LYS A 149 5.10 -16.24 6.83
C LYS A 149 5.94 -16.94 5.75
N MET A 150 5.73 -16.62 4.49
CA MET A 150 6.49 -17.20 3.37
C MET A 150 7.96 -16.77 3.41
N LEU A 151 8.24 -15.52 3.76
CA LEU A 151 9.60 -15.03 3.97
C LEU A 151 10.24 -15.78 5.15
N GLN A 152 9.55 -15.93 6.27
CA GLN A 152 10.04 -16.66 7.44
C GLN A 152 10.38 -18.11 7.10
N ILE A 153 9.50 -18.81 6.38
CA ILE A 153 9.75 -20.18 5.91
C ILE A 153 10.96 -20.23 4.97
N SER A 154 11.04 -19.30 4.01
CA SER A 154 12.13 -19.27 3.02
C SER A 154 13.49 -19.01 3.68
N LEU A 155 13.55 -18.08 4.64
CA LEU A 155 14.76 -17.80 5.43
C LEU A 155 15.15 -19.00 6.31
N THR A 156 14.18 -19.65 6.95
CA THR A 156 14.42 -20.85 7.76
C THR A 156 14.99 -21.97 6.90
N ASN A 157 14.39 -22.22 5.73
CA ASN A 157 14.87 -23.22 4.78
C ASN A 157 16.29 -22.89 4.30
N ALA A 158 16.57 -21.65 3.89
CA ALA A 158 17.91 -21.23 3.48
C ALA A 158 18.98 -21.49 4.55
N LEU A 159 18.67 -21.23 5.82
CA LEU A 159 19.63 -21.41 6.91
C LEU A 159 19.80 -22.89 7.31
N THR A 160 18.77 -23.71 7.12
CA THR A 160 18.76 -25.14 7.49
C THR A 160 19.23 -26.07 6.38
N GLU A 161 19.23 -25.62 5.13
CA GLU A 161 19.62 -26.41 3.96
C GLU A 161 21.06 -26.96 4.09
N ALA A 162 21.33 -28.13 3.50
CA ALA A 162 22.65 -28.75 3.50
C ALA A 162 23.55 -28.12 2.41
N SER A 163 23.99 -26.89 2.65
CA SER A 163 24.86 -26.12 1.76
C SER A 163 25.97 -25.41 2.53
N ASP A 164 26.97 -24.87 1.81
CA ASP A 164 28.01 -24.07 2.45
C ASP A 164 27.46 -22.73 2.99
N TRP A 165 28.21 -22.14 3.93
CA TRP A 165 27.78 -20.93 4.63
C TRP A 165 27.55 -19.73 3.69
N THR A 166 28.36 -19.61 2.64
CA THR A 166 28.24 -18.51 1.67
C THR A 166 26.95 -18.64 0.87
N GLN A 167 26.62 -19.85 0.41
CA GLN A 167 25.39 -20.13 -0.32
C GLN A 167 24.14 -19.89 0.54
N LYS A 168 24.17 -20.28 1.83
CA LYS A 168 23.06 -19.99 2.77
C LYS A 168 22.80 -18.49 2.88
N LEU A 169 23.85 -17.70 3.07
CA LEU A 169 23.73 -16.25 3.21
C LEU A 169 23.35 -15.57 1.89
N LEU A 170 23.77 -16.11 0.74
CA LEU A 170 23.33 -15.65 -0.57
C LEU A 170 21.83 -15.86 -0.78
N ASN A 171 21.30 -17.01 -0.35
CA ASN A 171 19.85 -17.28 -0.40
C ASN A 171 19.08 -16.28 0.47
N VAL A 172 19.58 -16.00 1.69
CA VAL A 172 18.99 -14.96 2.57
C VAL A 172 18.96 -13.60 1.89
N ALA A 173 20.08 -13.15 1.32
CA ALA A 173 20.14 -11.90 0.57
C ALA A 173 19.11 -11.88 -0.57
N THR A 174 19.05 -12.95 -1.36
CA THR A 174 18.12 -13.07 -2.49
C THR A 174 16.66 -12.98 -2.05
N TYR A 175 16.29 -13.62 -0.94
CA TYR A 175 14.91 -13.58 -0.41
C TYR A 175 14.54 -12.24 0.22
N LEU A 176 15.51 -11.46 0.73
CA LEU A 176 15.25 -10.13 1.28
C LEU A 176 15.11 -9.06 0.19
N GLN A 177 15.76 -9.22 -0.95
CA GLN A 177 15.81 -8.20 -2.02
C GLN A 177 14.43 -7.64 -2.45
N PRO A 178 13.36 -8.44 -2.61
CA PRO A 178 12.05 -7.92 -3.00
C PRO A 178 11.40 -7.03 -1.94
N PHE A 179 11.78 -7.21 -0.67
CA PHE A 179 11.20 -6.51 0.49
C PHE A 179 12.07 -5.33 0.92
N ILE A 180 13.39 -5.46 0.80
CA ILE A 180 14.38 -4.44 1.14
C ILE A 180 15.33 -4.35 -0.06
N PRO A 181 15.13 -3.38 -0.98
CA PRO A 181 16.04 -3.19 -2.09
C PRO A 181 17.41 -2.73 -1.61
N PHE A 182 18.47 -3.43 -2.01
CA PHE A 182 19.86 -3.05 -1.76
C PHE A 182 20.74 -3.32 -2.99
N ASP A 183 21.81 -2.55 -3.09
CA ASP A 183 22.91 -2.78 -4.06
C ASP A 183 24.05 -3.59 -3.43
N LEU A 184 24.26 -3.43 -2.12
CA LEU A 184 25.23 -4.19 -1.32
C LEU A 184 24.56 -4.59 0.01
N ILE A 185 24.68 -5.86 0.37
CA ILE A 185 24.31 -6.36 1.70
C ILE A 185 25.51 -7.03 2.35
N THR A 186 25.76 -6.73 3.62
CA THR A 186 26.74 -7.43 4.45
C THR A 186 26.03 -8.11 5.60
N ILE A 187 26.20 -9.43 5.71
CA ILE A 187 25.61 -10.23 6.77
C ILE A 187 26.75 -10.71 7.65
N SER A 188 26.72 -10.35 8.93
CA SER A 188 27.70 -10.76 9.93
C SER A 188 27.05 -11.52 11.08
N LEU A 189 27.63 -12.66 11.45
CA LEU A 189 27.28 -13.42 12.64
C LEU A 189 28.41 -13.28 13.67
N GLU A 190 28.04 -12.91 14.89
CA GLU A 190 28.97 -12.74 16.00
C GLU A 190 28.68 -13.79 17.08
N ASP A 191 29.65 -14.65 17.36
CA ASP A 191 29.54 -15.71 18.38
C ASP A 191 30.53 -15.45 19.53
N GLY A 192 30.45 -14.25 20.13
CA GLY A 192 31.19 -13.79 21.31
C GLY A 192 32.73 -13.74 21.25
N LYS A 193 33.36 -14.45 20.30
CA LYS A 193 34.80 -14.59 20.09
C LYS A 193 35.21 -14.46 18.62
N HIS A 194 34.29 -14.70 17.69
CA HIS A 194 34.55 -14.64 16.26
C HIS A 194 33.40 -13.95 15.53
N THR A 195 33.73 -13.07 14.60
CA THR A 195 32.79 -12.48 13.65
C THR A 195 33.00 -13.13 12.29
N ARG A 196 31.97 -13.78 11.75
CA ARG A 196 31.96 -14.24 10.35
C ARG A 196 31.09 -13.31 9.54
N SER A 197 31.63 -12.70 8.50
CA SER A 197 30.88 -11.80 7.61
C SER A 197 30.95 -12.27 6.16
N CYS A 198 29.85 -12.07 5.42
CA CYS A 198 29.79 -12.23 3.99
C CYS A 198 29.12 -11.01 3.36
N SER A 199 29.69 -10.50 2.28
CA SER A 199 29.18 -9.33 1.56
C SER A 199 28.80 -9.70 0.14
N PHE A 200 27.59 -9.32 -0.28
CA PHE A 200 27.04 -9.60 -1.61
C PHE A 200 26.72 -8.29 -2.31
N PHE A 201 27.39 -8.04 -3.43
CA PHE A 201 27.13 -6.91 -4.32
C PHE A 201 26.32 -7.37 -5.52
N ARG A 202 25.22 -6.68 -5.78
CA ARG A 202 24.29 -7.03 -6.85
C ARG A 202 24.83 -6.53 -8.19
N ILE A 203 25.04 -7.44 -9.13
CA ILE A 203 25.54 -7.13 -10.49
C ILE A 203 24.46 -7.32 -11.57
N GLY A 204 23.31 -7.93 -11.22
CA GLY A 204 22.22 -8.19 -12.14
C GLY A 204 20.91 -8.57 -11.44
N LEU A 205 19.95 -9.08 -12.21
CA LEU A 205 18.68 -9.59 -11.67
C LEU A 205 18.93 -10.94 -11.00
N ASN A 206 18.92 -10.96 -9.66
CA ASN A 206 19.28 -12.12 -8.83
C ASN A 206 20.72 -12.61 -9.04
N GLU A 207 21.59 -11.76 -9.60
CA GLU A 207 23.02 -12.05 -9.76
C GLU A 207 23.82 -11.24 -8.75
N TYR A 208 24.62 -11.94 -7.96
CA TYR A 208 25.41 -11.37 -6.88
C TYR A 208 26.85 -11.83 -6.97
N GLN A 209 27.76 -10.89 -6.71
CA GLN A 209 29.17 -11.15 -6.55
C GLN A 209 29.53 -11.08 -5.06
N THR A 210 30.27 -12.07 -4.56
CA THR A 210 30.83 -11.99 -3.21
C THR A 210 32.01 -11.02 -3.24
N ILE A 211 32.01 -10.05 -2.34
CA ILE A 211 33.09 -9.07 -2.21
C ILE A 211 33.81 -9.30 -0.88
N GLN A 212 35.15 -9.42 -0.92
CA GLN A 212 35.95 -9.43 0.30
C GLN A 212 36.15 -8.00 0.81
N PRO A 213 36.37 -7.79 2.12
CA PRO A 213 36.62 -6.44 2.66
C PRO A 213 37.75 -5.70 1.94
N VAL A 214 38.82 -6.41 1.55
CA VAL A 214 39.93 -5.85 0.78
C VAL A 214 39.51 -5.35 -0.60
N ASP A 215 38.60 -6.06 -1.27
CA ASP A 215 38.09 -5.67 -2.59
C ASP A 215 37.15 -4.47 -2.47
N PHE A 216 36.33 -4.43 -1.40
CA PHE A 216 35.47 -3.30 -1.09
C PHE A 216 36.27 -2.00 -0.84
N LEU A 217 37.33 -2.07 -0.03
CA LEU A 217 38.21 -0.92 0.23
C LEU A 217 38.85 -0.41 -1.07
N ARG A 218 39.27 -1.32 -1.96
CA ARG A 218 39.82 -0.97 -3.28
C ARG A 218 38.79 -0.32 -4.18
N MET A 219 37.57 -0.84 -4.23
CA MET A 219 36.49 -0.29 -5.06
C MET A 219 36.02 1.09 -4.59
N THR A 220 36.01 1.32 -3.27
CA THR A 220 35.50 2.57 -2.67
C THR A 220 36.58 3.62 -2.42
N GLY A 221 37.85 3.24 -2.46
CA GLY A 221 38.98 4.11 -2.09
C GLY A 221 39.05 4.42 -0.58
N LEU A 222 38.30 3.69 0.25
CA LEU A 222 38.30 3.88 1.70
C LEU A 222 39.56 3.30 2.35
N THR A 223 39.99 3.93 3.44
CA THR A 223 41.01 3.35 4.33
C THR A 223 40.37 2.35 5.30
N GLU A 224 41.14 1.34 5.71
CA GLU A 224 40.69 0.31 6.66
C GLU A 224 40.16 0.93 7.97
N GLN A 225 40.87 1.94 8.49
CA GLN A 225 40.46 2.69 9.68
C GLN A 225 39.10 3.39 9.50
N LYS A 226 38.81 3.93 8.31
CA LYS A 226 37.53 4.61 8.05
C LYS A 226 36.40 3.60 7.87
N TYR A 227 36.67 2.45 7.27
CA TYR A 227 35.72 1.35 7.15
C TYR A 227 35.32 0.78 8.51
N ASP A 228 36.29 0.58 9.41
CA ASP A 228 36.02 0.09 10.77
C ASP A 228 35.20 1.11 11.59
N GLN A 229 35.47 2.41 11.45
CA GLN A 229 34.63 3.45 12.05
C GLN A 229 33.19 3.39 11.54
N LEU A 230 32.99 3.30 10.23
CA LEU A 230 31.65 3.21 9.64
C LEU A 230 30.91 1.95 10.10
N ARG A 231 31.61 0.82 10.25
CA ARG A 231 31.01 -0.41 10.80
C ARG A 231 30.61 -0.26 12.27
N ALA A 232 31.39 0.45 13.07
CA ALA A 232 31.09 0.70 14.48
C ALA A 232 29.89 1.64 14.68
N GLU A 233 29.55 2.45 13.67
CA GLU A 233 28.38 3.33 13.67
C GLU A 233 27.07 2.61 13.28
N ILE A 234 27.14 1.38 12.74
CA ILE A 234 25.95 0.60 12.39
C ILE A 234 25.25 0.18 13.68
N PRO A 235 24.00 0.62 13.93
CA PRO A 235 23.28 0.23 15.13
C PRO A 235 23.10 -1.29 15.16
N PRO A 236 23.34 -1.95 16.32
CA PRO A 236 23.03 -3.37 16.43
C PRO A 236 21.54 -3.57 16.15
N LEU A 237 21.20 -4.56 15.33
CA LEU A 237 19.84 -5.06 15.25
C LEU A 237 19.45 -5.52 16.66
N LYS A 238 18.59 -4.75 17.34
CA LYS A 238 18.07 -5.14 18.64
C LYS A 238 17.32 -6.46 18.45
N ALA A 239 17.77 -7.48 19.18
CA ALA A 239 17.09 -8.76 19.29
C ALA A 239 15.68 -8.60 19.89
#